data_AF-A0A8T6RUR9-F1
#
_entry.id   AF-A0A8T6RUR9-F1
#
_cell.length_a   1.000
_cell.length_b   1.000
_cell.length_c   1.000
_cell.angle_alpha   90.00
_cell.angle_beta   90.00
_cell.angle_gamma   90.00
#
_symmetry.space_group_name_H-M   'P 1'
#
loop_
_entity.id
_entity.type
_entity.pdbx_description
1 polymer ?
#
loop_
_entity_poly.entity_id
_entity_poly.type
_entity_poly.pdbx_seq_one_letter_code
_entity_poly.pdbx_strand_id
1 'polypeptide(L)'
;MAKVRWVRAKKPGAAPGALEFVGKQKMMTVRLRLIDYDERGLNEVEMSDVSECFPLKETPTVSWINIDGLHDTDIIAKLGDAFGLHPLLL
;
A
#
# COMPACT_ATOMS: atom_id res chain seq x y z
N MET A 1 -1.35 -18.93 23.39
CA MET A 1 -1.70 -17.78 22.52
C MET A 1 -0.70 -16.66 22.80
N ALA A 2 0.16 -16.30 21.84
CA ALA A 2 1.18 -15.27 22.05
C ALA A 2 0.60 -13.88 21.80
N LYS A 3 0.61 -13.01 22.81
CA LYS A 3 0.27 -11.58 22.68
C LYS A 3 1.33 -10.92 21.79
N VAL A 4 0.97 -10.50 20.58
CA VAL A 4 1.82 -9.62 19.77
C VAL A 4 1.85 -8.24 20.43
N ARG A 5 2.97 -7.91 21.06
CA ARG A 5 3.25 -6.59 21.61
C ARG A 5 3.83 -5.72 20.49
N TRP A 6 3.01 -4.84 19.93
CA TRP A 6 3.49 -3.81 19.00
C TRP A 6 4.42 -2.86 19.76
N VAL A 7 5.71 -2.84 19.41
CA VAL A 7 6.62 -1.80 19.89
C VAL A 7 6.27 -0.54 19.12
N ARG A 8 5.44 0.32 19.71
CA ARG A 8 5.29 1.70 19.23
C ARG A 8 6.53 2.47 19.63
N ALA A 9 7.47 2.60 18.72
CA ALA A 9 8.48 3.63 18.81
C ALA A 9 8.46 4.39 17.49
N LYS A 10 7.58 5.40 17.40
CA LYS A 10 7.90 6.55 16.54
C LYS A 10 9.25 7.05 17.03
N LYS A 11 10.24 7.20 16.15
CA LYS A 11 11.52 7.77 16.57
C LYS A 11 11.23 9.14 17.21
N PRO A 12 11.71 9.41 18.44
CA PRO A 12 11.52 10.71 19.06
C PRO A 12 12.01 11.82 18.11
N GLY A 13 11.16 12.82 17.84
CA GLY A 13 11.50 13.94 16.96
C GLY A 13 11.08 13.81 15.49
N ALA A 14 10.45 12.70 15.08
CA ALA A 14 9.87 12.60 13.73
C ALA A 14 8.70 13.58 13.54
N ALA A 15 8.65 14.23 12.38
CA ALA A 15 7.58 15.14 12.02
C ALA A 15 6.22 14.40 11.97
N PRO A 16 5.09 15.08 12.26
CA PRO A 16 3.77 14.53 11.96
C PRO A 16 3.65 14.25 10.46
N GLY A 17 3.18 13.06 10.10
CA GLY A 17 3.10 12.59 8.70
C GLY A 17 4.38 11.99 8.13
N ALA A 18 5.44 11.81 8.94
CA ALA A 18 6.60 11.03 8.51
C ALA A 18 6.21 9.55 8.32
N LEU A 19 6.36 9.07 7.10
CA LEU A 19 6.09 7.69 6.71
C LEU A 19 7.29 6.80 7.10
N GLU A 20 7.18 6.11 8.23
CA GLU A 20 8.20 5.18 8.71
C GLU A 20 7.59 3.81 9.01
N PHE A 21 8.17 2.77 8.42
CA PHE A 21 7.79 1.40 8.76
C PHE A 21 8.31 1.02 10.16
N VAL A 22 7.41 0.90 11.13
CA VAL A 22 7.72 0.53 12.53
C VAL A 22 7.54 -0.98 12.82
N GLY A 23 7.28 -1.78 11.78
CA GLY A 23 7.02 -3.22 11.90
C GLY A 23 8.29 -4.08 11.82
N LYS A 24 8.14 -5.38 12.05
CA LYS A 24 9.14 -6.37 11.62
C LYS A 24 8.85 -6.75 10.18
N GLN A 25 9.84 -6.60 9.30
CA GLN A 25 9.74 -7.09 7.93
C GLN A 25 9.62 -8.62 7.96
N LYS A 26 8.51 -9.14 7.42
CA LYS A 26 8.23 -10.58 7.36
C LYS A 26 8.52 -11.18 5.98
N MET A 27 8.78 -10.34 4.98
CA MET A 27 8.98 -10.72 3.58
C MET A 27 10.07 -9.86 2.97
N MET A 28 10.92 -10.41 2.10
CA MET A 28 12.02 -9.67 1.49
C MET A 28 11.57 -8.74 0.36
N THR A 29 10.53 -9.11 -0.36
CA THR A 29 9.99 -8.36 -1.49
C THR A 29 8.55 -7.94 -1.23
N VAL A 30 8.18 -6.77 -1.73
CA VAL A 30 6.78 -6.33 -1.79
C VAL A 30 6.11 -7.02 -2.97
N ARG A 31 4.90 -7.50 -2.79
CA ARG A 31 4.06 -8.01 -3.90
C ARG A 31 2.87 -7.10 -4.10
N LEU A 32 2.64 -6.74 -5.36
CA LEU A 32 1.53 -5.89 -5.78
C LEU A 32 0.59 -6.73 -6.63
N ARG A 33 -0.68 -6.82 -6.22
CA ARG A 33 -1.71 -7.52 -6.98
C ARG A 33 -2.87 -6.58 -7.23
N LEU A 34 -3.34 -6.57 -8.47
CA LEU A 34 -4.52 -5.84 -8.90
C LEU A 34 -5.60 -6.84 -9.27
N ILE A 35 -6.80 -6.59 -8.75
CA ILE A 35 -8.01 -7.32 -9.12
C ILE A 35 -9.00 -6.29 -9.62
N ASP A 36 -9.24 -6.25 -10.93
CA ASP A 36 -10.21 -5.35 -11.56
C ASP A 36 -11.42 -6.15 -12.04
N TYR A 37 -12.63 -5.72 -11.69
CA TYR A 37 -13.83 -6.49 -11.98
C TYR A 37 -15.07 -5.64 -12.17
N ASP A 38 -16.03 -6.21 -12.91
CA ASP A 38 -17.37 -5.69 -13.11
C ASP A 38 -18.38 -6.86 -13.24
N GLU A 39 -19.60 -6.57 -13.71
CA GLU A 39 -20.63 -7.59 -13.92
C GLU A 39 -20.28 -8.57 -15.06
N ARG A 40 -19.30 -8.25 -15.91
CA ARG A 40 -18.97 -8.97 -17.14
C ARG A 40 -17.68 -9.77 -17.02
N GLY A 41 -16.78 -9.40 -16.12
CA GLY A 41 -15.49 -10.06 -16.00
C GLY A 41 -14.70 -9.73 -14.74
N LEU A 42 -13.62 -10.50 -14.59
CA LEU A 42 -12.62 -10.40 -13.53
C LEU A 42 -11.23 -10.47 -14.19
N ASN A 43 -10.38 -9.51 -13.89
CA ASN A 43 -9.00 -9.45 -14.35
C ASN A 43 -8.06 -9.37 -13.14
N GLU A 44 -7.14 -10.33 -13.05
CA GLU A 44 -6.14 -10.39 -11.98
C GLU A 44 -4.74 -10.26 -12.56
N VAL A 45 -3.97 -9.30 -12.05
CA VAL A 45 -2.62 -9.00 -12.54
C VAL A 45 -1.67 -8.83 -11.36
N GLU A 46 -0.51 -9.47 -11.42
CA GLU A 46 0.62 -9.16 -10.54
C GLU A 46 1.43 -8.03 -11.17
N MET A 47 1.51 -6.90 -10.47
CA MET A 47 2.14 -5.69 -10.97
C MET A 47 3.58 -5.60 -10.49
N SER A 48 4.44 -5.03 -11.34
CA SER A 48 5.84 -4.76 -11.00
C SER A 48 6.01 -3.37 -10.38
N ASP A 49 5.16 -2.41 -10.78
CA ASP A 49 5.14 -1.04 -10.27
C ASP A 49 3.71 -0.61 -9.90
N VAL A 50 3.58 0.14 -8.80
CA VAL A 50 2.28 0.63 -8.32
C VAL A 50 1.62 1.61 -9.29
N SER A 51 2.39 2.24 -10.18
CA SER A 51 1.87 3.17 -11.19
C SER A 51 1.00 2.49 -12.24
N GLU A 52 1.14 1.17 -12.40
CA GLU A 52 0.32 0.38 -13.32
C GLU A 52 -1.18 0.44 -12.97
N CYS A 53 -1.54 0.72 -11.70
CA CYS A 53 -2.94 0.83 -11.29
C CYS A 53 -3.51 2.25 -11.39
N PHE A 54 -2.71 3.28 -11.63
CA PHE A 54 -3.19 4.67 -11.63
C PHE A 54 -4.24 4.97 -12.70
N PRO A 55 -4.14 4.44 -13.95
CA PRO A 55 -5.15 4.66 -14.98
C PRO A 55 -6.54 4.10 -14.63
N LEU A 56 -6.61 3.10 -13.75
CA LEU A 56 -7.86 2.45 -13.34
C LEU A 56 -8.73 3.34 -12.45
N LYS A 57 -8.17 4.44 -11.93
CA LYS A 57 -8.95 5.46 -11.22
C LYS A 57 -10.02 6.11 -12.11
N GLU A 58 -9.83 6.06 -13.43
CA GLU A 58 -10.76 6.63 -14.41
C GLU A 58 -11.70 5.60 -15.04
N THR A 59 -11.57 4.31 -14.71
CA THR A 59 -12.45 3.26 -15.22
C THR A 59 -13.73 3.16 -14.38
N PRO A 60 -14.86 2.75 -14.99
CA PRO A 60 -16.10 2.52 -14.25
C PRO A 60 -16.12 1.19 -13.47
N THR A 61 -15.04 0.39 -13.59
CA THR A 61 -14.87 -0.90 -12.94
C THR A 61 -14.46 -0.74 -11.48
N VAL A 62 -14.60 -1.83 -10.69
CA VAL A 62 -14.09 -1.85 -9.33
C VAL A 62 -12.68 -2.43 -9.33
N SER A 63 -11.70 -1.65 -8.88
CA SER A 63 -10.32 -2.08 -8.79
C SER A 63 -9.89 -2.25 -7.32
N TRP A 64 -9.47 -3.47 -6.97
CA TRP A 64 -8.87 -3.81 -5.69
C TRP A 64 -7.36 -3.96 -5.83
N ILE A 65 -6.63 -3.03 -5.21
CA ILE A 65 -5.16 -3.03 -5.12
C ILE A 65 -4.76 -3.70 -3.80
N ASN A 66 -4.08 -4.83 -3.87
CA ASN A 66 -3.51 -5.53 -2.73
C ASN A 66 -1.99 -5.37 -2.66
N ILE A 67 -1.49 -4.89 -1.53
CA ILE A 67 -0.08 -4.62 -1.28
C ILE A 67 0.39 -5.52 -0.13
N ASP A 68 1.12 -6.57 -0.47
CA ASP A 68 1.73 -7.43 0.54
C ASP A 68 3.14 -6.92 0.88
N GLY A 69 3.32 -6.38 2.09
CA GLY A 69 4.63 -5.95 2.61
C GLY A 69 4.83 -4.44 2.58
N LEU A 70 4.36 -3.75 3.62
CA LEU A 70 4.42 -2.28 3.75
C LEU A 70 5.79 -1.71 4.17
N HIS A 71 6.87 -2.48 4.00
CA HIS A 71 8.20 -2.07 4.44
C HIS A 71 8.89 -1.15 3.43
N ASP A 72 8.48 -1.22 2.16
CA ASP A 72 8.84 -0.25 1.14
C ASP A 72 7.90 0.96 1.24
N THR A 73 8.38 2.02 1.88
CA THR A 73 7.61 3.25 2.10
C THR A 73 7.47 4.07 0.81
N ASP A 74 8.35 3.88 -0.18
CA ASP A 74 8.31 4.66 -1.42
C ASP A 74 7.10 4.26 -2.26
N ILE A 75 6.75 2.97 -2.28
CA ILE A 75 5.53 2.47 -2.90
C ILE A 75 4.28 3.12 -2.27
N ILE A 76 4.24 3.18 -0.94
CA ILE A 76 3.11 3.75 -0.19
C ILE A 76 3.01 5.27 -0.39
N ALA A 77 4.15 5.98 -0.44
CA ALA A 77 4.20 7.40 -0.73
C ALA A 77 3.68 7.70 -2.14
N LYS A 78 4.18 6.99 -3.17
CA LYS A 78 3.70 7.12 -4.56
C LYS A 78 2.19 6.93 -4.67
N LEU A 79 1.66 5.91 -3.99
CA LEU A 79 0.22 5.66 -3.96
C LEU A 79 -0.53 6.77 -3.21
N GLY A 80 0.00 7.23 -2.07
CA GLY A 80 -0.53 8.37 -1.34
C GLY A 80 -0.68 9.60 -2.21
N ASP A 81 0.37 9.96 -2.95
CA ASP A 81 0.39 11.12 -3.84
C ASP A 81 -0.60 10.96 -5.01
N ALA A 82 -0.63 9.80 -5.66
CA ALA A 82 -1.53 9.53 -6.80
C ALA A 82 -3.02 9.55 -6.42
N PHE A 83 -3.34 9.16 -5.18
CA PHE A 83 -4.71 9.13 -4.66
C PHE A 83 -5.07 10.36 -3.81
N GLY A 84 -4.13 11.29 -3.58
CA GLY A 84 -4.36 12.47 -2.75
C GLY A 84 -4.60 12.16 -1.28
N LEU A 85 -3.99 11.09 -0.77
CA LEU A 85 -4.12 10.67 0.62
C LEU A 85 -3.31 11.62 1.52
N HIS A 86 -3.95 12.11 2.59
CA HIS A 86 -3.27 12.98 3.53
C HIS A 86 -2.12 12.21 4.23
N PRO A 87 -0.92 12.79 4.40
CA PRO A 87 0.24 12.10 4.99
C PRO A 87 0.06 11.56 6.43
N LEU A 88 -1.03 11.93 7.11
CA LEU A 88 -1.36 11.41 8.44
C LEU A 88 -2.16 10.10 8.39
N LEU A 89 -2.72 9.78 7.22
CA LEU A 89 -3.36 8.50 6.94
C LEU A 89 -2.32 7.40 6.67
N LEU A 90 -1.17 7.80 6.12
CA LEU A 90 -0.05 6.94 5.75
C LEU A 90 0.85 6.70 6.97
#